data_AF-A0A961N7D8-F1
#
_entry.id   AF-A0A961N7D8-F1
#
_cell.length_a   1.000
_cell.length_b   1.000
_cell.length_c   1.000
_cell.angle_alpha   90.00
_cell.angle_beta   90.00
_cell.angle_gamma   90.00
#
_symmetry.space_group_name_H-M   'P 1'
#
loop_
_entity.id
_entity.type
_entity.pdbx_description
1 polymer ?
#
loop_
_entity_poly.entity_id
_entity_poly.type
_entity_poly.pdbx_seq_one_letter_code
_entity_poly.pdbx_strand_id
1 'polypeptide(L)'
;NEAAQYGCTNVLAGTIPFPGMTPEQQIANVIMQDWPEEWSQRYFTQNYLFEDPTIDRVNSSTEPFLWSELEPIYRDDNRAMRVMNEASDFKLGHGLTIPMVTLDGLKAGFSLAGERVELPPLARKKLQLTSTFALVRALTLNDDRERTRLTIRELDVLHWLAEGKGDWEISVILNVSEHLVDKMARNIKRKLNAANRTHAVALALRQKLIT
;
A
#
# COMPACT_ATOMS: atom_id res chain seq x y z
N ASN A 1 0.09 1.66 25.64
CA ASN A 1 0.34 2.13 24.26
C ASN A 1 0.26 3.66 24.27
N GLU A 2 1.28 4.39 23.83
CA GLU A 2 1.33 5.85 23.98
C GLU A 2 0.17 6.56 23.25
N ALA A 3 -0.29 5.99 22.13
CA ALA A 3 -1.43 6.52 21.39
C ALA A 3 -2.76 6.42 22.15
N ALA A 4 -2.91 5.47 23.08
CA ALA A 4 -4.14 5.26 23.83
C ALA A 4 -4.48 6.43 24.77
N GLN A 5 -3.48 7.18 25.24
CA GLN A 5 -3.73 8.38 26.05
C GLN A 5 -4.43 9.51 25.27
N TYR A 6 -4.40 9.42 23.94
CA TYR A 6 -5.06 10.35 23.02
C TYR A 6 -6.37 9.78 22.44
N GLY A 7 -6.84 8.64 22.97
CA GLY A 7 -8.05 7.97 22.51
C GLY A 7 -7.88 7.07 21.29
N CYS A 8 -6.66 6.92 20.76
CA CYS A 8 -6.37 5.96 19.71
C CYS A 8 -6.29 4.54 20.29
N THR A 9 -7.36 3.76 20.13
CA THR A 9 -7.48 2.39 20.65
C THR A 9 -7.17 1.32 19.62
N ASN A 10 -7.21 1.65 18.34
CA ASN A 10 -7.07 0.71 17.24
C ASN A 10 -6.01 1.18 16.24
N VAL A 11 -5.42 0.22 15.53
CA VAL A 11 -4.40 0.48 14.51
C VAL A 11 -4.68 -0.34 13.26
N LEU A 12 -4.38 0.24 12.09
CA LEU A 12 -4.19 -0.49 10.83
C LEU A 12 -2.98 0.13 10.12
N ALA A 13 -2.05 -0.71 9.68
CA ALA A 13 -0.93 -0.26 8.88
C ALA A 13 -0.53 -1.31 7.85
N GLY A 14 -0.15 -0.83 6.67
CA GLY A 14 0.16 -1.69 5.54
C GLY A 14 0.59 -0.92 4.30
N THR A 15 0.90 -1.66 3.25
CA THR A 15 1.02 -1.10 1.90
C THR A 15 -0.37 -0.92 1.28
N ILE A 16 -0.54 0.04 0.38
CA ILE A 16 -1.83 0.29 -0.26
C ILE A 16 -1.96 -0.61 -1.49
N PRO A 17 -2.98 -1.49 -1.56
CA PRO A 17 -3.27 -2.32 -2.72
C PRO A 17 -3.56 -1.51 -3.99
N PHE A 18 -3.23 -2.07 -5.15
CA PHE A 18 -3.60 -1.47 -6.43
C PHE A 18 -5.06 -1.79 -6.79
N PRO A 19 -5.77 -0.89 -7.51
CA PRO A 19 -7.13 -1.15 -7.96
C PRO A 19 -7.24 -2.44 -8.77
N GLY A 20 -8.18 -3.30 -8.37
CA GLY A 20 -8.45 -4.61 -8.96
C GLY A 20 -7.93 -5.82 -8.17
N MET A 21 -7.26 -5.61 -7.02
CA MET A 21 -6.86 -6.70 -6.13
C MET A 21 -8.07 -7.33 -5.42
N THR A 22 -8.05 -8.66 -5.30
CA THR A 22 -9.02 -9.45 -4.53
C THR A 22 -8.95 -9.13 -3.02
N PRO A 23 -9.99 -9.40 -2.24
CA PRO A 23 -9.96 -9.21 -0.78
C PRO A 23 -8.77 -9.92 -0.11
N GLU A 24 -8.43 -11.13 -0.53
CA GLU A 24 -7.29 -11.89 0.02
C GLU A 24 -5.96 -11.17 -0.25
N GLN A 25 -5.81 -10.61 -1.45
CA GLN A 25 -4.63 -9.82 -1.81
C GLN A 25 -4.57 -8.48 -1.05
N GLN A 26 -5.73 -7.86 -0.76
CA GLN A 26 -5.78 -6.65 0.06
C GLN A 26 -5.34 -6.95 1.49
N ILE A 27 -5.86 -8.02 2.09
CA ILE A 27 -5.48 -8.45 3.44
C ILE A 27 -3.98 -8.77 3.51
N ALA A 28 -3.40 -9.39 2.49
CA ALA A 28 -1.96 -9.69 2.43
C ALA A 28 -1.06 -8.43 2.44
N ASN A 29 -1.62 -7.24 2.18
CA ASN A 29 -0.90 -5.97 2.29
C ASN A 29 -0.96 -5.34 3.70
N VAL A 30 -1.79 -5.89 4.61
CA VAL A 30 -1.86 -5.48 6.01
C VAL A 30 -0.67 -6.06 6.77
N ILE A 31 0.02 -5.20 7.50
CA ILE A 31 1.26 -5.52 8.22
C ILE A 31 1.01 -5.52 9.73
N MET A 32 0.20 -4.57 10.20
CA MET A 32 -0.22 -4.46 11.60
C MET A 32 -1.69 -4.11 11.62
N GLN A 33 -2.48 -4.82 12.42
CA GLN A 33 -3.87 -4.44 12.66
C GLN A 33 -4.30 -4.82 14.07
N ASP A 34 -5.21 -4.03 14.60
CA ASP A 34 -5.97 -4.28 15.83
C ASP A 34 -7.39 -3.74 15.66
N TRP A 35 -7.96 -3.90 14.47
CA TRP A 35 -9.36 -3.57 14.21
C TRP A 35 -10.28 -4.67 14.76
N PRO A 36 -11.52 -4.33 15.14
CA PRO A 36 -12.54 -5.35 15.41
C PRO A 36 -12.64 -6.31 14.22
N GLU A 37 -12.68 -7.62 14.50
CA GLU A 37 -12.65 -8.66 13.48
C GLU A 37 -13.82 -8.50 12.48
N GLU A 38 -15.00 -8.16 13.00
CA GLU A 38 -16.20 -7.93 12.22
C GLU A 38 -16.05 -6.74 11.26
N TRP A 39 -15.37 -5.68 11.69
CA TRP A 39 -15.09 -4.53 10.83
C TRP A 39 -14.06 -4.89 9.75
N SER A 40 -12.97 -5.55 10.13
CA SER A 40 -11.94 -5.99 9.18
C SER A 40 -12.55 -6.89 8.09
N GLN A 41 -13.35 -7.88 8.50
CA GLN A 41 -14.05 -8.77 7.57
C GLN A 41 -14.99 -7.99 6.64
N ARG A 42 -15.82 -7.08 7.18
CA ARG A 42 -16.72 -6.27 6.36
C ARG A 42 -15.94 -5.39 5.37
N TYR A 43 -14.92 -4.68 5.84
CA TYR A 43 -14.14 -3.73 5.05
C TYR A 43 -13.56 -4.38 3.80
N PHE A 44 -12.92 -5.54 3.94
CA PHE A 44 -12.31 -6.23 2.80
C PHE A 44 -13.34 -6.97 1.92
N THR A 45 -14.37 -7.58 2.50
CA THR A 45 -15.40 -8.29 1.71
C THR A 45 -16.31 -7.37 0.90
N GLN A 46 -16.59 -6.16 1.41
CA GLN A 46 -17.32 -5.12 0.70
C GLN A 46 -16.42 -4.26 -0.20
N ASN A 47 -15.12 -4.56 -0.24
CA ASN A 47 -14.15 -3.85 -1.08
C ASN A 47 -14.05 -2.34 -0.76
N TYR A 48 -14.28 -1.96 0.50
CA TYR A 48 -14.30 -0.56 0.95
C TYR A 48 -12.96 0.14 0.78
N LEU A 49 -11.85 -0.60 0.67
CA LEU A 49 -10.53 -0.04 0.44
C LEU A 49 -10.48 0.95 -0.73
N PHE A 50 -11.25 0.70 -1.80
CA PHE A 50 -11.28 1.57 -2.99
C PHE A 50 -12.36 2.66 -2.94
N GLU A 51 -13.16 2.69 -1.88
CA GLU A 51 -14.15 3.73 -1.60
C GLU A 51 -13.76 4.58 -0.37
N ASP A 52 -12.71 4.18 0.34
CA ASP A 52 -12.27 4.79 1.58
C ASP A 52 -11.52 6.11 1.31
N PRO A 53 -12.04 7.26 1.78
CA PRO A 53 -11.42 8.56 1.55
C PRO A 53 -10.05 8.71 2.23
N THR A 54 -9.76 7.91 3.27
CA THR A 54 -8.42 7.87 3.88
C THR A 54 -7.40 7.23 2.92
N ILE A 55 -7.80 6.20 2.17
CA ILE A 55 -6.95 5.53 1.17
C ILE A 55 -6.68 6.47 0.00
N ASP A 56 -7.71 7.18 -0.48
CA ASP A 56 -7.56 8.21 -1.52
C ASP A 56 -6.59 9.32 -1.10
N ARG A 57 -6.67 9.74 0.16
CA ARG A 57 -5.75 10.76 0.71
C ARG A 57 -4.31 10.24 0.84
N VAL A 58 -4.10 8.99 1.25
CA VAL A 58 -2.76 8.37 1.29
C VAL A 58 -2.14 8.27 -0.11
N ASN A 59 -2.96 7.99 -1.13
CA ASN A 59 -2.49 7.91 -2.51
C ASN A 59 -2.06 9.28 -3.07
N SER A 60 -2.71 10.36 -2.65
CA SER A 60 -2.52 11.72 -3.17
C SER A 60 -1.61 12.63 -2.34
N SER A 61 -1.30 12.28 -1.08
CA SER A 61 -0.52 13.13 -0.17
C SER A 61 0.46 12.34 0.69
N THR A 62 1.53 13.00 1.16
CA THR A 62 2.47 12.49 2.17
C THR A 62 2.29 13.14 3.54
N GLU A 63 1.35 14.08 3.68
CA GLU A 63 1.11 14.78 4.93
C GLU A 63 0.16 14.00 5.84
N PRO A 64 0.46 13.85 7.14
CA PRO A 64 -0.47 13.25 8.09
C PRO A 64 -1.77 14.03 8.16
N PHE A 65 -2.91 13.34 8.15
CA PHE A 65 -4.24 13.97 8.17
C PHE A 65 -5.14 13.35 9.24
N LEU A 66 -5.99 14.19 9.84
CA LEU A 66 -7.08 13.71 10.69
C LEU A 66 -8.27 13.33 9.82
N TRP A 67 -9.03 12.32 10.23
CA TRP A 67 -10.21 11.89 9.48
C TRP A 67 -11.28 12.99 9.40
N SER A 68 -11.38 13.84 10.43
CA SER A 68 -12.25 15.02 10.43
C SER A 68 -11.88 16.08 9.38
N GLU A 69 -10.64 16.08 8.90
CA GLU A 69 -10.20 16.98 7.82
C GLU A 69 -10.73 16.50 6.45
N LEU A 70 -11.20 15.24 6.35
CA LEU A 70 -11.76 14.67 5.13
C LEU A 70 -13.26 14.94 4.98
N GLU A 71 -13.99 15.08 6.10
CA GLU A 71 -15.44 15.29 6.11
C GLU A 71 -15.90 16.39 5.12
N PRO A 72 -15.31 17.61 5.12
CA PRO A 72 -15.78 18.67 4.21
C PRO A 72 -15.49 18.38 2.74
N ILE A 73 -14.53 17.50 2.45
CA ILE A 73 -14.06 17.16 1.09
C ILE A 73 -14.96 16.07 0.48
N TYR A 74 -15.37 15.09 1.29
CA TYR A 74 -16.09 13.90 0.84
C TYR A 74 -17.56 13.85 1.25
N ARG A 75 -18.08 14.85 1.96
CA ARG A 75 -19.49 14.91 2.43
C ARG A 75 -20.56 14.59 1.37
N ASP A 76 -20.29 14.92 0.11
CA ASP A 76 -21.24 14.76 -1.01
C ASP A 76 -21.03 13.40 -1.73
N ASP A 77 -20.02 12.61 -1.35
CA ASP A 77 -19.76 11.26 -1.85
C ASP A 77 -20.39 10.21 -0.93
N ASN A 78 -21.53 9.66 -1.35
CA ASN A 78 -22.28 8.66 -0.60
C ASN A 78 -21.50 7.35 -0.34
N ARG A 79 -20.54 7.00 -1.20
CA ARG A 79 -19.73 5.78 -1.02
C ARG A 79 -18.67 6.01 0.04
N ALA A 80 -17.92 7.11 -0.09
CA ALA A 80 -16.93 7.50 0.89
C ALA A 80 -17.53 7.69 2.29
N MET A 81 -18.65 8.41 2.38
CA MET A 81 -19.32 8.64 3.66
C MET A 81 -19.92 7.37 4.26
N ARG A 82 -20.31 6.38 3.45
CA ARG A 82 -20.76 5.08 3.97
C ARG A 82 -19.64 4.40 4.74
N VAL A 83 -18.42 4.34 4.18
CA VAL A 83 -17.27 3.70 4.84
C VAL A 83 -16.99 4.35 6.19
N MET A 84 -16.95 5.69 6.23
CA MET A 84 -16.67 6.45 7.46
C MET A 84 -17.78 6.29 8.52
N ASN A 85 -19.05 6.31 8.09
CA ASN A 85 -20.19 6.15 9.00
C ASN A 85 -20.26 4.72 9.56
N GLU A 86 -20.12 3.69 8.72
CA GLU A 86 -20.14 2.31 9.20
C GLU A 86 -18.94 2.01 10.13
N ALA A 87 -17.76 2.57 9.85
CA ALA A 87 -16.60 2.43 10.74
C ALA A 87 -16.90 2.95 12.16
N SER A 88 -17.70 4.01 12.27
CA SER A 88 -18.08 4.61 13.55
C SER A 88 -18.89 3.66 14.43
N ASP A 89 -19.73 2.78 13.86
CA ASP A 89 -20.47 1.76 14.60
C ASP A 89 -19.54 0.75 15.30
N PHE A 90 -18.32 0.59 14.78
CA PHE A 90 -17.26 -0.24 15.34
C PHE A 90 -16.27 0.55 16.22
N LYS A 91 -16.66 1.75 16.67
CA LYS A 91 -15.82 2.67 17.47
C LYS A 91 -14.60 3.18 16.71
N LEU A 92 -14.65 3.21 15.39
CA LEU A 92 -13.63 3.76 14.51
C LEU A 92 -14.19 5.01 13.80
N GLY A 93 -14.59 6.01 14.58
CA GLY A 93 -15.17 7.25 14.05
C GLY A 93 -14.16 8.39 13.85
N HIS A 94 -13.07 8.38 14.61
CA HIS A 94 -12.03 9.38 14.55
C HIS A 94 -10.66 8.73 14.42
N GLY A 95 -9.74 9.42 13.74
CA GLY A 95 -8.41 8.89 13.55
C GLY A 95 -7.40 9.86 12.96
N LEU A 96 -6.14 9.44 13.01
CA LEU A 96 -5.00 10.04 12.35
C LEU A 96 -4.41 9.00 11.39
N THR A 97 -4.26 9.39 10.13
CA THR A 97 -3.53 8.58 9.15
C THR A 97 -2.24 9.27 8.77
N ILE A 98 -1.16 8.49 8.75
CA ILE A 98 0.19 8.93 8.39
C ILE A 98 0.56 8.22 7.08
N PRO A 99 0.50 8.92 5.95
CA PRO A 99 0.93 8.38 4.66
C PRO A 99 2.45 8.27 4.60
N MET A 100 2.92 7.25 3.88
CA MET A 100 4.34 6.99 3.67
C MET A 100 4.56 6.48 2.24
N VAL A 101 5.75 6.74 1.72
CA VAL A 101 6.23 6.13 0.49
C VAL A 101 7.48 5.33 0.84
N THR A 102 7.49 4.06 0.49
CA THR A 102 8.65 3.20 0.70
C THR A 102 9.75 3.51 -0.31
N LEU A 103 10.98 3.03 -0.08
CA LEU A 103 12.10 3.26 -1.01
C LEU A 103 11.86 2.65 -2.40
N ASP A 104 11.04 1.61 -2.49
CA ASP A 104 10.58 0.98 -3.75
C ASP A 104 9.33 1.65 -4.35
N GLY A 105 8.94 2.84 -3.85
CA GLY A 105 7.89 3.66 -4.44
C GLY A 105 6.46 3.23 -4.10
N LEU A 106 6.28 2.20 -3.27
CA LEU A 106 4.96 1.75 -2.83
C LEU A 106 4.36 2.76 -1.85
N LYS A 107 3.06 3.00 -2.00
CA LYS A 107 2.28 3.75 -1.02
C LYS A 107 2.04 2.86 0.20
N ALA A 108 2.18 3.45 1.37
CA ALA A 108 1.88 2.81 2.64
C ALA A 108 1.15 3.79 3.55
N GLY A 109 0.39 3.26 4.50
CA GLY A 109 -0.35 4.06 5.46
C GLY A 109 -0.23 3.45 6.85
N PHE A 110 -0.24 4.32 7.86
CA PHE A 110 -0.42 3.95 9.25
C PHE A 110 -1.59 4.76 9.81
N SER A 111 -2.68 4.08 10.12
CA SER A 111 -3.90 4.66 10.67
C SER A 111 -4.06 4.28 12.14
N LEU A 112 -4.21 5.30 12.98
CA LEU A 112 -4.60 5.20 14.37
C LEU A 112 -6.04 5.67 14.49
N ALA A 113 -6.89 4.90 15.17
CA ALA A 113 -8.32 5.17 15.22
C ALA A 113 -8.91 4.92 16.62
N GLY A 114 -10.05 5.53 16.87
CA GLY A 114 -10.84 5.31 18.09
C GLY A 114 -12.17 6.08 18.07
N GLU A 115 -12.95 5.89 19.14
CA GLU A 115 -14.28 6.50 19.27
C GLU A 115 -14.21 8.01 19.48
N ARG A 116 -13.11 8.48 20.09
CA ARG A 116 -12.78 9.90 20.25
C ARG A 116 -11.26 10.01 20.17
N VAL A 117 -10.77 10.88 19.30
CA VAL A 117 -9.33 11.11 19.14
C VAL A 117 -9.03 12.58 19.31
N GLU A 118 -8.23 12.91 20.33
CA GLU A 118 -7.82 14.28 20.64
C GLU A 118 -6.30 14.39 20.57
N LEU A 119 -5.82 15.04 19.50
CA LEU A 119 -4.40 15.09 19.18
C LEU A 119 -3.88 16.53 19.15
N PRO A 120 -3.26 17.01 20.23
CA PRO A 120 -2.52 18.25 20.21
C PRO A 120 -1.42 18.22 19.14
N PRO A 121 -1.01 19.37 18.56
CA PRO A 121 -0.03 19.42 17.47
C PRO A 121 1.29 18.69 17.75
N LEU A 122 1.79 18.76 18.99
CA LEU A 122 3.01 18.06 19.39
C LEU A 122 2.81 16.54 19.46
N ALA A 123 1.65 16.08 19.94
CA ALA A 123 1.29 14.66 19.98
C ALA A 123 1.20 14.10 18.55
N ARG A 124 0.59 14.84 17.62
CA ARG A 124 0.50 14.45 16.20
C ARG A 124 1.88 14.24 15.58
N LYS A 125 2.83 15.15 15.82
CA LYS A 125 4.23 15.01 15.36
C LYS A 125 4.94 13.81 15.99
N LYS A 126 4.73 13.59 17.29
CA LYS A 126 5.32 12.45 18.00
C LYS A 126 4.79 11.12 17.46
N LEU A 127 3.48 11.00 17.28
CA LEU A 127 2.84 9.83 16.70
C LEU A 127 3.25 9.60 15.25
N GLN A 128 3.45 10.67 14.47
CA GLN A 128 4.01 10.55 13.12
C GLN A 128 5.37 9.84 13.13
N LEU A 129 6.30 10.31 13.98
CA LEU A 129 7.64 9.73 14.06
C LEU A 129 7.61 8.27 14.56
N THR A 130 6.87 8.00 15.63
CA THR A 130 6.82 6.65 16.21
C THR A 130 6.13 5.65 15.29
N SER A 131 5.03 6.03 14.64
CA SER A 131 4.30 5.17 13.71
C SER A 131 5.09 4.91 12.43
N THR A 132 5.79 5.93 11.92
CA THR A 132 6.71 5.79 10.78
C THR A 132 7.79 4.77 11.10
N PHE A 133 8.45 4.91 12.25
CA PHE A 133 9.48 3.96 12.70
C PHE A 133 8.91 2.55 12.87
N ALA A 134 7.74 2.43 13.51
CA ALA A 134 7.07 1.14 13.71
C ALA A 134 6.76 0.44 12.37
N LEU A 135 6.23 1.17 11.38
CA LEU A 135 5.91 0.60 10.06
C LEU A 135 7.16 0.17 9.30
N VAL A 136 8.21 1.00 9.27
CA VAL A 136 9.48 0.64 8.63
C VAL A 136 10.08 -0.60 9.30
N ARG A 137 10.05 -0.67 10.63
CA ARG A 137 10.55 -1.84 11.36
C ARG A 137 9.71 -3.08 11.06
N ALA A 138 8.39 -2.97 11.01
CA ALA A 138 7.52 -4.09 10.69
C ALA A 138 7.71 -4.56 9.23
N LEU A 139 7.85 -3.64 8.28
CA LEU A 139 8.15 -3.93 6.88
C LEU A 139 9.48 -4.66 6.70
N THR A 140 10.50 -4.30 7.47
CA THR A 140 11.83 -4.95 7.43
C THR A 140 11.86 -6.29 8.14
N LEU A 141 11.03 -6.50 9.16
CA LEU A 141 10.91 -7.79 9.86
C LEU A 141 10.04 -8.79 9.09
N ASN A 142 9.00 -8.31 8.39
CA ASN A 142 8.15 -9.11 7.52
C ASN A 142 8.71 -9.23 6.10
N ASP A 143 10.01 -8.96 5.90
CA ASP A 143 10.66 -8.99 4.59
C ASP A 143 10.97 -10.42 4.12
N ASP A 144 9.91 -11.20 3.90
CA ASP A 144 9.91 -12.24 2.85
C ASP A 144 9.78 -11.59 1.43
N ARG A 145 9.62 -10.26 1.36
CA ARG A 145 9.47 -9.48 0.13
C ARG A 145 10.76 -9.38 -0.68
N GLU A 146 11.94 -9.66 -0.13
CA GLU A 146 13.17 -9.89 -0.91
C GLU A 146 12.95 -10.95 -2.00
N ARG A 147 12.10 -11.96 -1.75
CA ARG A 147 11.79 -13.00 -2.74
C ARG A 147 10.84 -12.53 -3.84
N THR A 148 10.03 -11.50 -3.58
CA THR A 148 9.04 -10.95 -4.52
C THR A 148 9.51 -9.67 -5.23
N ARG A 149 10.53 -8.98 -4.73
CA ARG A 149 11.11 -7.79 -5.37
C ARG A 149 11.86 -8.14 -6.65
N LEU A 150 11.69 -7.31 -7.68
CA LEU A 150 12.53 -7.40 -8.87
C LEU A 150 13.95 -6.97 -8.50
N THR A 151 14.93 -7.76 -8.94
CA THR A 151 16.35 -7.40 -8.84
C THR A 151 16.70 -6.32 -9.86
N ILE A 152 17.84 -5.63 -9.68
CA ILE A 152 18.34 -4.64 -10.65
C ILE A 152 18.43 -5.25 -12.06
N ARG A 153 18.92 -6.49 -12.18
CA ARG A 153 19.02 -7.19 -13.48
C ARG A 153 17.65 -7.54 -14.07
N GLU A 154 16.68 -7.88 -13.23
CA GLU A 154 15.30 -8.09 -13.70
C GLU A 154 14.66 -6.77 -14.15
N LEU A 155 14.96 -5.64 -13.50
CA LEU A 155 14.54 -4.32 -13.94
C LEU A 155 15.17 -3.93 -15.29
N ASP A 156 16.46 -4.21 -15.50
CA ASP A 156 17.12 -3.98 -16.78
C ASP A 156 16.43 -4.76 -17.91
N VAL A 157 16.16 -6.06 -17.69
CA VAL A 157 15.43 -6.89 -18.66
C VAL A 157 14.03 -6.33 -18.91
N LEU A 158 13.33 -5.94 -17.85
CA LEU A 158 11.97 -5.42 -17.93
C LEU A 158 11.88 -4.09 -18.69
N HIS A 159 12.88 -3.23 -18.54
CA HIS A 159 13.00 -1.98 -19.30
C HIS A 159 13.15 -2.26 -20.79
N TRP A 160 14.06 -3.16 -21.19
CA TRP A 160 14.21 -3.49 -22.61
C TRP A 160 13.02 -4.24 -23.20
N LEU A 161 12.31 -5.05 -22.38
CA LEU A 161 11.04 -5.64 -22.79
C LEU A 161 9.98 -4.56 -23.07
N ALA A 162 9.97 -3.45 -22.31
CA ALA A 162 9.08 -2.31 -22.56
C ALA A 162 9.43 -1.54 -23.84
N GLU A 163 10.72 -1.46 -24.17
CA GLU A 163 11.24 -0.95 -25.45
C GLU A 163 10.98 -1.92 -26.64
N GLY A 164 10.29 -3.04 -26.41
CA GLY A 164 9.91 -4.00 -27.43
C GLY A 164 11.02 -4.95 -27.87
N LYS A 165 12.11 -5.07 -27.10
CA LYS A 165 13.24 -5.95 -27.43
C LYS A 165 12.93 -7.42 -27.17
N GLY A 166 13.39 -8.29 -28.07
CA GLY A 166 13.36 -9.74 -27.91
C GLY A 166 14.50 -10.27 -27.02
N ASP A 167 14.38 -11.51 -26.53
CA ASP A 167 15.34 -12.10 -25.58
C ASP A 167 16.78 -12.10 -26.13
N TRP A 168 16.93 -12.39 -27.42
CA TRP A 168 18.22 -12.35 -28.09
C TRP A 168 18.83 -10.93 -28.08
N GLU A 169 18.06 -9.89 -28.45
CA GLU A 169 18.54 -8.51 -28.45
C GLU A 169 18.93 -8.06 -27.03
N ILE A 170 18.10 -8.37 -26.04
CA ILE A 170 18.37 -8.07 -24.63
C ILE A 170 19.64 -8.78 -24.15
N SER A 171 19.86 -10.02 -24.59
CA SER A 171 21.05 -10.80 -24.23
C SER A 171 22.33 -10.13 -24.72
N VAL A 172 22.30 -9.58 -25.94
CA VAL A 172 23.40 -8.82 -26.53
C VAL A 172 23.62 -7.51 -25.77
N ILE A 173 22.55 -6.77 -25.46
CA ILE A 173 22.62 -5.49 -24.75
C ILE A 173 23.20 -5.64 -23.34
N LEU A 174 22.74 -6.65 -22.59
CA LEU A 174 23.13 -6.87 -21.19
C LEU A 174 24.36 -7.77 -21.02
N ASN A 175 24.93 -8.26 -22.14
CA ASN A 175 26.05 -9.20 -22.18
C ASN A 175 25.81 -10.46 -21.33
N VAL A 176 24.68 -11.12 -21.56
CA VAL A 176 24.26 -12.37 -20.90
C VAL A 176 23.78 -13.38 -21.94
N SER A 177 23.49 -14.63 -21.53
CA SER A 177 22.87 -15.60 -22.45
C SER A 177 21.38 -15.32 -22.62
N GLU A 178 20.85 -15.61 -23.82
CA GLU A 178 19.41 -15.53 -24.12
C GLU A 178 18.58 -16.39 -23.15
N HIS A 179 19.09 -17.56 -22.76
CA HIS A 179 18.47 -18.41 -21.74
C HIS A 179 18.35 -17.71 -20.38
N LEU A 180 19.34 -16.92 -19.99
CA LEU A 180 19.29 -16.15 -18.74
C LEU A 180 18.24 -15.04 -18.82
N VAL A 181 18.08 -14.38 -19.98
CA VAL A 181 17.01 -13.40 -20.20
C VAL A 181 15.63 -14.04 -20.07
N ASP A 182 15.38 -15.18 -20.70
CA ASP A 182 14.11 -15.90 -20.55
C ASP A 182 13.83 -16.31 -19.09
N LYS A 183 14.85 -16.80 -18.38
CA LYS A 183 14.74 -17.12 -16.95
C LYS A 183 14.35 -15.88 -16.13
N MET A 184 14.98 -14.73 -16.37
CA MET A 184 14.64 -13.47 -15.72
C MET A 184 13.22 -13.02 -16.09
N ALA A 185 12.81 -13.11 -17.35
CA ALA A 185 11.44 -12.80 -17.79
C ALA A 185 10.38 -13.67 -17.09
N ARG A 186 10.65 -14.96 -16.89
CA ARG A 186 9.77 -15.86 -16.11
C ARG A 186 9.71 -15.48 -14.63
N ASN A 187 10.84 -15.09 -14.04
CA ASN A 187 10.87 -14.62 -12.66
C ASN A 187 10.11 -13.31 -12.49
N ILE A 188 10.30 -12.34 -13.39
CA ILE A 188 9.54 -11.08 -13.43
C ILE A 188 8.05 -11.37 -13.48
N LYS A 189 7.60 -12.22 -14.42
CA LYS A 189 6.19 -12.60 -14.52
C LYS A 189 5.65 -13.16 -13.20
N ARG A 190 6.39 -14.09 -12.58
CA ARG A 190 5.98 -14.69 -11.30
C ARG A 190 5.90 -13.64 -10.20
N LYS A 191 6.93 -12.79 -10.09
CA LYS A 191 7.04 -11.74 -9.05
C LYS A 191 5.96 -10.66 -9.19
N LEU A 192 5.60 -10.29 -10.42
CA LEU A 192 4.53 -9.34 -10.71
C LEU A 192 3.14 -9.99 -10.83
N ASN A 193 3.03 -11.31 -10.64
CA ASN A 193 1.79 -12.07 -10.87
C ASN A 193 1.16 -11.81 -12.26
N ALA A 194 2.01 -11.74 -13.30
CA ALA A 194 1.61 -11.41 -14.65
C ALA A 194 1.34 -12.66 -15.50
N ALA A 195 0.21 -12.65 -16.22
CA ALA A 195 -0.17 -13.72 -17.14
C ALA A 195 0.83 -13.92 -18.29
N ASN A 196 1.38 -12.83 -18.84
CA ASN A 196 2.34 -12.84 -19.95
C ASN A 196 3.32 -11.66 -19.85
N ARG A 197 4.30 -11.59 -20.75
CA ARG A 197 5.37 -10.57 -20.72
C ARG A 197 4.80 -9.17 -20.92
N THR A 198 3.86 -9.00 -21.83
CA THR A 198 3.18 -7.72 -22.07
C THR A 198 2.40 -7.26 -20.83
N HIS A 199 1.71 -8.17 -20.16
CA HIS A 199 1.03 -7.88 -18.89
C HIS A 199 2.05 -7.49 -17.80
N ALA A 200 3.22 -8.13 -17.75
CA ALA A 200 4.28 -7.76 -16.81
C ALA A 200 4.80 -6.34 -17.06
N VAL A 201 5.02 -5.96 -18.33
CA VAL A 201 5.41 -4.59 -18.72
C VAL A 201 4.33 -3.58 -18.33
N ALA A 202 3.05 -3.87 -18.62
CA ALA A 202 1.95 -2.98 -18.27
C ALA A 202 1.83 -2.78 -16.75
N LEU A 203 1.99 -3.83 -15.96
CA LEU A 203 2.02 -3.74 -14.50
C LEU A 203 3.21 -2.93 -14.00
N ALA A 204 4.39 -3.12 -14.60
CA ALA A 204 5.60 -2.40 -14.22
C ALA A 204 5.50 -0.90 -14.48
N LEU A 205 4.94 -0.49 -15.63
CA LEU A 205 4.66 0.91 -15.94
C LEU A 205 3.63 1.50 -14.97
N ARG A 206 2.54 0.77 -14.69
CA ARG A 206 1.50 1.20 -13.73
C ARG A 206 2.06 1.37 -12.31
N GLN A 207 3.02 0.54 -11.93
CA GLN A 207 3.71 0.58 -10.64
C GLN A 207 4.90 1.55 -10.61
N LYS A 208 5.23 2.21 -11.74
CA LYS A 208 6.39 3.09 -11.90
C LYS A 208 7.74 2.42 -11.58
N LEU A 209 7.85 1.13 -11.85
CA LEU A 209 9.10 0.37 -11.74
C LEU A 209 10.05 0.65 -12.92
N ILE A 210 9.47 1.02 -14.06
CA ILE A 210 10.15 1.40 -15.29
C ILE A 210 9.44 2.62 -15.89
N THR A 211 10.11 3.32 -16.81
CA THR A 211 9.60 4.53 -17.47
C THR A 211 9.25 4.23 -18.91
#